data_AF-A0A382DHZ5-F1
#
_entry.id   AF-A0A382DHZ5-F1
#
_cell.length_a   1.000
_cell.length_b   1.000
_cell.length_c   1.000
_cell.angle_alpha   90.00
_cell.angle_beta   90.00
_cell.angle_gamma   90.00
#
_symmetry.space_group_name_H-M   'P 1'
#
loop_
_entity.id
_entity.type
_entity.pdbx_description
1 polymer ?
#
loop_
_entity_poly.entity_id
_entity_poly.type
_entity_poly.pdbx_seq_one_letter_code
_entity_poly.pdbx_strand_id
1 'polypeptide(L)'
;VEIPSQLESMLDGSMGPTKQKAARLVVDLASTAGASEFIEVENAHVSGVSVITGGHGLRRFLADLSGDSEGKVTIPTTLNSAGCDHERMDEMGIDHPDFLEQQ
;
A
#
# COMPACT_ATOMS: atom_id res chain seq x y z
N VAL A 1 -21.55 7.69 -4.30
CA VAL A 1 -20.55 7.50 -5.37
C VAL A 1 -20.87 6.20 -6.06
N GLU A 2 -20.98 6.21 -7.38
CA GLU A 2 -21.10 4.97 -8.16
C GLU A 2 -19.75 4.26 -8.13
N ILE A 3 -19.73 2.99 -7.72
CA ILE A 3 -18.52 2.19 -7.65
C ILE A 3 -18.30 1.56 -9.03
N PRO A 4 -17.16 1.78 -9.70
CA PRO A 4 -16.89 1.16 -11.00
C PRO A 4 -16.89 -0.36 -10.92
N SER A 5 -17.37 -1.05 -11.96
CA SER A 5 -17.52 -2.51 -12.00
C SER A 5 -16.24 -3.28 -11.62
N GLN A 6 -15.08 -2.80 -12.06
CA GLN A 6 -13.80 -3.41 -11.68
C GLN A 6 -13.52 -3.27 -10.18
N LEU A 7 -13.84 -2.12 -9.58
CA LEU A 7 -13.69 -1.91 -8.14
C LEU A 7 -14.71 -2.76 -7.36
N GLU A 8 -15.93 -2.96 -7.88
CA GLU A 8 -16.91 -3.89 -7.31
C GLU A 8 -16.38 -5.33 -7.29
N SER A 9 -15.77 -5.80 -8.39
CA SER A 9 -15.12 -7.13 -8.45
C SER A 9 -13.93 -7.24 -7.49
N MET A 10 -13.21 -6.15 -7.24
CA MET A 10 -12.19 -6.17 -6.19
C MET A 10 -12.84 -6.30 -4.81
N LEU A 11 -13.90 -5.52 -4.51
CA LEU A 11 -14.60 -5.52 -3.22
C LEU A 11 -15.27 -6.85 -2.87
N ASP A 12 -15.85 -7.54 -3.85
CA ASP A 12 -16.50 -8.85 -3.63
C ASP A 12 -15.48 -9.98 -3.40
N GLY A 13 -14.21 -9.76 -3.75
CA GLY A 13 -13.10 -10.69 -3.55
C GLY A 13 -12.81 -11.61 -4.74
N SER A 14 -13.54 -11.49 -5.85
CA SER A 14 -13.32 -12.26 -7.08
C SER A 14 -11.92 -12.07 -7.67
N MET A 15 -11.25 -10.95 -7.36
CA MET A 15 -9.88 -10.66 -7.79
C MET A 15 -8.79 -10.95 -6.74
N GLY A 16 -9.13 -11.70 -5.70
CA GLY A 16 -8.22 -12.12 -4.64
C GLY A 16 -8.20 -11.22 -3.40
N PRO A 17 -7.71 -11.74 -2.27
CA PRO A 17 -7.84 -11.10 -0.95
C PRO A 17 -7.05 -9.79 -0.85
N THR A 18 -5.87 -9.70 -1.49
CA THR A 18 -5.06 -8.48 -1.55
C THR A 18 -5.83 -7.31 -2.18
N LYS A 19 -6.40 -7.52 -3.37
CA LYS A 19 -7.18 -6.48 -4.05
C LYS A 19 -8.45 -6.15 -3.27
N GLN A 20 -9.08 -7.14 -2.65
CA GLN A 20 -10.26 -6.92 -1.82
C GLN A 20 -9.99 -6.03 -0.61
N LYS A 21 -8.84 -6.21 0.05
CA LYS A 21 -8.45 -5.38 1.18
C LYS A 21 -8.09 -3.96 0.74
N ALA A 22 -7.36 -3.80 -0.36
CA ALA A 22 -7.03 -2.50 -0.94
C ALA A 22 -8.28 -1.73 -1.41
N ALA A 23 -9.22 -2.41 -2.08
CA ALA A 23 -10.47 -1.82 -2.54
C ALA A 23 -11.34 -1.29 -1.40
N ARG A 24 -11.43 -2.04 -0.28
CA ARG A 24 -12.12 -1.57 0.93
C ARG A 24 -11.53 -0.26 1.45
N LEU A 25 -10.21 -0.17 1.53
CA LEU A 25 -9.52 1.05 1.98
C LEU A 25 -9.82 2.25 1.07
N VAL A 26 -9.83 2.04 -0.26
CA VAL A 26 -10.14 3.09 -1.25
C VAL A 26 -11.58 3.59 -1.09
N VAL A 27 -12.54 2.69 -0.93
CA VAL A 27 -13.96 3.05 -0.72
C VAL A 27 -14.18 3.76 0.61
N ASP A 28 -13.55 3.27 1.70
CA ASP A 28 -13.65 3.88 3.02
C ASP A 28 -13.05 5.30 3.01
N LEU A 29 -11.92 5.49 2.31
CA LEU A 29 -11.31 6.81 2.13
C LEU A 29 -12.20 7.74 1.30
N ALA A 30 -12.77 7.25 0.19
CA ALA A 30 -13.69 8.03 -0.64
C ALA A 30 -14.92 8.49 0.17
N SER A 31 -15.49 7.59 0.99
CA SER A 31 -16.61 7.90 1.89
C SER A 31 -16.22 8.96 2.92
N THR A 32 -15.08 8.78 3.59
CA THR A 32 -14.58 9.69 4.62
C THR A 32 -14.23 11.08 4.08
N ALA A 33 -13.68 11.13 2.86
CA ALA A 33 -13.33 12.36 2.18
C ALA A 33 -14.53 13.07 1.53
N GLY A 34 -15.71 12.44 1.50
CA GLY A 34 -16.86 12.97 0.77
C GLY A 34 -16.62 13.04 -0.75
N ALA A 35 -15.81 12.13 -1.30
CA ALA A 35 -15.54 12.07 -2.72
C ALA A 35 -16.84 11.84 -3.51
N SER A 36 -16.92 12.38 -4.72
CA SER A 36 -18.09 12.24 -5.61
C SER A 36 -17.92 11.16 -6.66
N GLU A 37 -16.69 10.81 -7.01
CA GLU A 37 -16.35 9.91 -8.11
C GLU A 37 -15.02 9.18 -7.86
N PHE A 38 -14.79 8.13 -8.66
CA PHE A 38 -13.52 7.41 -8.74
C PHE A 38 -12.92 7.62 -10.13
N ILE A 39 -11.61 7.83 -10.19
CA ILE A 39 -10.87 7.98 -11.44
C ILE A 39 -9.95 6.78 -11.63
N GLU A 40 -10.06 6.12 -12.78
CA GLU A 40 -9.14 5.04 -13.16
C GLU A 40 -7.76 5.62 -13.51
N VAL A 41 -6.71 4.97 -13.03
CA VAL A 41 -5.32 5.37 -13.27
C VAL A 41 -4.60 4.31 -14.10
N GLU A 42 -3.75 4.75 -15.02
CA GLU A 42 -2.99 3.85 -15.90
C GLU A 42 -1.61 3.49 -15.36
N ASN A 43 -1.04 4.32 -14.50
CA ASN A 43 0.31 4.16 -13.95
C ASN A 43 0.36 4.64 -12.50
N ALA A 44 1.20 4.01 -11.68
CA ALA A 44 1.40 4.40 -10.29
C ALA A 44 2.88 4.52 -9.93
N HIS A 45 3.19 5.52 -9.11
CA HIS A 45 4.46 5.62 -8.42
C HIS A 45 4.20 5.65 -6.91
N VAL A 46 4.64 4.62 -6.21
CA VAL A 46 4.50 4.51 -4.76
C VAL A 46 5.67 5.26 -4.11
N SER A 47 5.42 6.53 -3.78
CA SER A 47 6.38 7.37 -3.09
C SER A 47 6.34 7.13 -1.59
N GLY A 48 7.53 6.98 -1.00
CA GLY A 48 7.77 7.16 0.44
C GLY A 48 6.99 6.23 1.35
N VAL A 49 7.35 4.95 1.38
CA VAL A 49 6.93 4.04 2.45
C VAL A 49 7.97 4.10 3.56
N SER A 50 7.66 4.80 4.65
CA SER A 50 8.55 4.91 5.81
C SER A 50 7.88 4.29 7.03
N VAL A 51 8.64 3.45 7.73
CA VAL A 51 8.23 2.88 9.04
C VAL A 51 7.98 3.95 10.09
N ILE A 52 8.67 5.09 9.96
CA ILE A 52 8.60 6.22 10.89
C ILE A 52 7.25 6.93 10.77
N THR A 53 6.78 7.17 9.55
CA THR A 53 5.54 7.94 9.30
C THR A 53 4.32 7.05 9.10
N GLY A 54 4.51 5.81 8.65
CA GLY A 54 3.44 4.86 8.38
C GLY A 54 2.77 4.27 9.63
N GLY A 55 3.49 4.28 10.75
CA GLY A 55 2.99 3.74 12.02
C GLY A 55 2.64 2.24 11.93
N HIS A 56 1.94 1.73 12.95
CA HIS A 56 1.61 0.30 13.03
C HIS A 56 0.58 -0.15 11.97
N GLY A 57 -0.39 0.71 11.64
CA GLY A 57 -1.45 0.40 10.67
C GLY A 57 -0.90 0.13 9.27
N LEU A 58 -0.04 1.02 8.75
CA LEU A 58 0.58 0.83 7.44
C LEU A 58 1.46 -0.42 7.40
N ARG A 59 2.29 -0.63 8.42
CA ARG A 59 3.18 -1.79 8.50
C ARG A 59 2.41 -3.10 8.45
N ARG A 60 1.33 -3.22 9.24
CA ARG A 60 0.47 -4.41 9.21
C ARG A 60 -0.20 -4.58 7.86
N PHE A 61 -0.69 -3.50 7.27
CA PHE A 61 -1.31 -3.55 5.95
C PHE A 61 -0.33 -4.04 4.88
N LEU A 62 0.89 -3.51 4.86
CA LEU A 62 1.92 -3.93 3.89
C LEU A 62 2.39 -5.37 4.12
N ALA A 63 2.58 -5.79 5.38
CA ALA A 63 2.90 -7.18 5.71
C ALA A 63 1.80 -8.15 5.27
N ASP A 64 0.53 -7.76 5.42
CA ASP A 64 -0.60 -8.57 4.94
C ASP A 64 -0.63 -8.66 3.40
N LEU A 65 -0.28 -7.58 2.68
CA LEU A 65 -0.24 -7.59 1.22
C LEU A 65 0.96 -8.38 0.68
N SER A 66 2.14 -8.23 1.28
CA SER A 66 3.36 -8.93 0.86
C SER A 66 3.35 -10.41 1.22
N GLY A 67 2.58 -10.81 2.23
CA GLY A 67 2.36 -12.20 2.59
C GLY A 67 1.45 -12.99 1.64
N ASP A 68 0.73 -12.33 0.73
CA ASP A 68 -0.07 -12.98 -0.31
C ASP A 68 0.81 -13.30 -1.54
N SER A 69 1.11 -14.58 -1.75
CA SER A 69 1.94 -15.02 -2.88
C SER A 69 1.31 -14.75 -4.25
N GLU A 70 -0.02 -14.59 -4.32
CA GLU A 70 -0.74 -14.25 -5.55
C GLU A 70 -0.97 -12.73 -5.68
N GLY A 71 -0.53 -11.96 -4.68
CA GLY A 71 -0.58 -10.50 -4.66
C GLY A 71 0.27 -9.90 -5.78
N LYS A 72 -0.38 -9.26 -6.76
CA LYS A 72 0.28 -8.60 -7.90
C LYS A 72 -0.32 -7.23 -8.18
N VAL A 73 0.54 -6.29 -8.56
CA VAL A 73 0.14 -5.00 -9.13
C VAL A 73 -0.66 -5.22 -10.42
N THR A 74 -1.63 -4.35 -10.68
CA THR A 74 -2.53 -4.46 -11.85
C THR A 74 -2.17 -3.49 -12.98
N ILE A 75 -1.46 -2.42 -12.63
CA ILE A 75 -0.95 -1.40 -13.57
C ILE A 75 0.56 -1.27 -13.39
N PRO A 76 1.30 -0.77 -14.40
CA PRO A 76 2.71 -0.44 -14.24
C PRO A 76 2.91 0.43 -12.99
N THR A 77 3.65 -0.12 -12.04
CA THR A 77 3.86 0.46 -10.72
C THR A 77 5.35 0.53 -10.44
N THR A 78 5.84 1.70 -10.07
CA THR A 78 7.21 1.92 -9.60
C THR A 78 7.20 2.27 -8.12
N LEU A 79 8.32 2.08 -7.45
CA LEU A 79 8.51 2.50 -6.06
C LEU A 79 9.83 3.24 -5.91
N ASN A 80 9.96 4.02 -4.85
CA ASN A 80 11.26 4.56 -4.44
C ASN A 80 12.24 3.42 -4.13
N SER A 81 13.54 3.69 -4.30
CA SER A 81 14.58 2.85 -3.73
C SER A 81 14.40 2.74 -2.22
N ALA A 82 14.88 1.63 -1.65
CA ALA A 82 14.91 1.47 -0.19
C ALA A 82 15.57 2.70 0.45
N GLY A 83 14.93 3.23 1.49
CA GLY A 83 15.43 4.39 2.23
C GLY A 83 16.65 4.09 3.09
N CYS A 84 17.06 2.83 3.16
CA CYS A 84 18.20 2.36 3.93
C CYS A 84 19.03 1.33 3.18
N ASP A 85 20.32 1.31 3.48
CA ASP A 85 21.27 0.28 3.10
C ASP A 85 21.45 -0.67 4.30
N HIS A 86 21.02 -1.92 4.15
CA HIS A 86 21.09 -2.90 5.24
C HIS A 86 22.52 -3.19 5.69
N GLU A 87 23.53 -2.96 4.83
CA GLU A 87 24.94 -3.23 5.14
C GLU A 87 25.61 -2.06 5.87
N ARG A 88 24.97 -0.88 5.88
CA ARG A 88 25.55 0.36 6.38
C ARG A 88 24.68 1.08 7.40
N MET A 89 23.80 0.36 8.08
CA MET A 89 22.85 0.93 9.05
C MET A 89 23.52 1.80 10.12
N ASP A 90 24.70 1.40 10.63
CA ASP A 90 25.46 2.17 11.60
C ASP A 90 25.95 3.52 11.02
N GLU A 91 26.43 3.53 9.77
CA GLU A 91 26.89 4.74 9.07
C GLU A 91 25.74 5.70 8.77
N MET A 92 24.54 5.17 8.56
CA MET A 92 23.35 5.95 8.26
C MET A 92 22.85 6.79 9.45
N GLY A 93 23.25 6.46 10.68
CA GLY A 93 22.91 7.24 11.87
C GLY A 93 21.41 7.34 12.14
N ILE A 94 20.65 6.29 11.80
CA ILE A 94 19.19 6.25 12.00
C ILE A 94 18.89 6.02 13.48
N ASP A 95 18.49 7.09 14.18
CA ASP A 95 18.07 7.05 15.58
C ASP A 95 16.59 6.64 15.72
N HIS A 96 16.28 5.41 15.30
CA HIS A 96 14.97 4.81 15.47
C HIS A 96 15.11 3.32 15.85
N PRO A 97 14.68 2.92 17.06
CA PRO A 97 14.75 1.53 17.49
C PRO A 97 14.01 0.59 16.53
N ASP A 98 14.61 -0.58 16.30
CA ASP A 98 14.08 -1.64 15.44
C ASP A 98 13.73 -1.19 14.00
N PHE A 99 14.37 -0.13 13.50
CA PHE A 99 14.06 0.44 12.18
C PHE A 99 14.18 -0.60 11.07
N LEU A 100 15.28 -1.37 11.07
CA LEU A 100 15.56 -2.35 10.05
C LEU A 100 14.57 -3.52 10.09
N GLU A 101 14.23 -4.00 11.29
CA GLU A 101 13.26 -5.08 11.50
C GLU A 101 11.84 -4.68 11.09
N GLN A 102 11.53 -3.38 11.14
CA GLN A 102 10.23 -2.84 10.81
C GLN A 102 10.07 -2.46 9.32
N GLN A 103 11.17 -2.38 8.57
CA GLN A 103 11.25 -1.94 7.17
C GLN A 103 10.89 -3.05 6.18
#